data_AF-A0A9Q0LF88-F1
#
_entry.id   AF-A0A9Q0LF88-F1
#
_cell.length_a   1.000
_cell.length_b   1.000
_cell.length_c   1.000
_cell.angle_alpha   90.00
_cell.angle_beta   90.00
_cell.angle_gamma   90.00
#
_symmetry.space_group_name_H-M   'P 1'
#
loop_
_entity.id
_entity.type
_entity.pdbx_description
1 polymer ?
#
loop_
_entity_poly.entity_id
_entity_poly.type
_entity_poly.pdbx_seq_one_letter_code
_entity_poly.pdbx_strand_id
1 'polypeptide(L)'
;MQFLDKAHVPTEIQGWTTDIKFVYRHFATLYFIFVIDSSESELGTLDLIQVFVESLDQIFENVCELDLIFHPDRVMYILDNMINGGLVLETDIKQIISNVESEDTLANEPKIKGQGRDKIPPIRK
;
A
#
# COMPACT_ATOMS: atom_id res chain seq x y z
N MET A 1 47.35 -12.23 -29.45
CA MET A 1 46.49 -12.82 -28.39
C MET A 1 47.16 -12.53 -27.06
N GLN A 2 46.77 -11.60 -26.21
CA GLN A 2 45.45 -11.06 -25.81
C GLN A 2 45.58 -9.52 -25.78
N PHE A 3 45.05 -8.77 -26.75
CA PHE A 3 43.76 -8.05 -26.69
C PHE A 3 43.33 -7.56 -25.30
N LEU A 4 43.66 -6.29 -25.03
CA LEU A 4 42.83 -5.17 -24.52
C LEU A 4 41.95 -5.34 -23.26
N ASP A 5 42.02 -4.28 -22.45
CA ASP A 5 41.04 -3.82 -21.46
C ASP A 5 40.80 -4.70 -20.23
N LYS A 6 41.73 -4.61 -19.27
CA LYS A 6 41.28 -4.35 -17.90
C LYS A 6 40.88 -2.88 -17.82
N ALA A 7 39.71 -2.56 -18.38
CA ALA A 7 38.95 -1.45 -17.83
C ALA A 7 38.73 -1.82 -16.36
N HIS A 8 39.49 -1.16 -15.47
CA HIS A 8 39.06 -1.02 -14.09
C HIS A 8 37.75 -0.25 -14.17
N VAL A 9 36.64 -0.99 -14.27
CA VAL A 9 35.32 -0.45 -13.98
C VAL A 9 35.37 -0.21 -12.48
N PRO A 10 35.33 1.05 -12.00
CA PRO A 10 35.18 1.27 -10.57
C PRO A 10 33.82 0.68 -10.20
N THR A 11 33.82 -0.45 -9.51
CA THR A 11 32.60 -1.04 -8.93
C THR A 11 32.13 -0.27 -7.70
N GLU A 12 32.78 0.84 -7.37
CA GLU A 12 32.44 1.70 -6.24
C GLU A 12 32.20 3.11 -6.75
N ILE A 13 30.92 3.46 -6.91
CA ILE A 13 30.48 4.77 -6.46
C ILE A 13 30.47 4.66 -4.93
N GLN A 14 31.60 5.01 -4.30
CA GLN A 14 31.74 5.09 -2.87
C GLN A 14 30.74 6.12 -2.33
N GLY A 15 29.55 5.65 -1.92
CA GLY A 15 28.51 6.48 -1.33
C GLY A 15 27.09 5.94 -1.29
N TRP A 16 26.73 4.87 -2.02
CA TRP A 16 25.30 4.48 -2.15
C TRP A 16 25.04 2.96 -2.24
N THR A 17 25.66 2.14 -1.39
CA THR A 17 25.09 0.82 -1.10
C THR A 17 24.32 0.95 0.19
N THR A 18 23.08 1.41 0.13
CA THR A 18 22.16 1.26 1.26
C THR A 18 22.00 -0.23 1.49
N ASP A 19 22.41 -0.72 2.66
CA ASP A 19 22.29 -2.12 3.02
C ASP A 19 20.79 -2.44 3.20
N ILE A 20 20.17 -2.95 2.14
CA ILE A 20 18.76 -3.32 2.14
C ILE A 20 18.56 -4.64 2.89
N LYS A 21 17.51 -4.72 3.72
CA LYS A 21 17.11 -5.92 4.46
C LYS A 21 15.72 -6.38 4.01
N PHE A 22 15.53 -7.70 4.01
CA PHE A 22 14.22 -8.33 3.80
C PHE A 22 13.69 -8.83 5.13
N VAL A 23 12.53 -8.33 5.52
CA VAL A 23 11.80 -8.80 6.70
C VAL A 23 10.55 -9.49 6.23
N TYR A 24 10.33 -10.73 6.64
CA TYR A 24 9.18 -11.49 6.19
C TYR A 24 8.58 -12.36 7.28
N ARG A 25 7.29 -12.68 7.13
CA ARG A 25 6.56 -13.61 7.99
C ARG A 25 5.62 -14.47 7.14
N HIS A 26 5.54 -15.74 7.51
CA HIS A 26 4.68 -16.72 6.85
C HIS A 26 3.36 -16.87 7.62
N PHE A 27 2.24 -16.74 6.90
CA PHE A 27 0.88 -16.93 7.43
C PHE A 27 0.13 -17.92 6.54
N ALA A 28 -0.22 -19.08 7.09
CA ALA A 28 -0.86 -20.20 6.38
C ALA A 28 -0.10 -20.61 5.10
N THR A 29 -0.49 -20.09 3.95
CA THR A 29 0.01 -20.36 2.60
C THR A 29 0.72 -19.15 1.98
N LEU A 30 0.74 -18.01 2.67
CA LEU A 30 1.22 -16.72 2.16
C LEU A 30 2.50 -16.26 2.88
N TYR A 31 3.40 -15.66 2.11
CA TYR A 31 4.56 -14.93 2.62
C TYR A 31 4.35 -13.43 2.46
N PHE A 32 4.40 -12.71 3.57
CA PHE A 32 4.40 -11.24 3.59
C PHE A 32 5.83 -10.77 3.74
N ILE A 33 6.32 -9.98 2.79
CA ILE A 33 7.73 -9.57 2.68
C ILE A 33 7.80 -8.06 2.56
N PHE A 34 8.50 -7.42 3.49
CA PHE A 34 8.81 -6.00 3.48
C PHE A 34 10.30 -5.81 3.21
N VAL A 35 10.61 -4.81 2.39
CA VAL A 35 11.98 -4.42 2.04
C VAL A 35 12.28 -3.11 2.74
N ILE A 36 13.26 -3.12 3.64
CA ILE A 36 13.58 -1.97 4.49
C ILE A 36 15.06 -1.60 4.35
N ASP A 37 15.40 -0.36 4.69
CA ASP A 37 16.80 0.03 4.83
C ASP A 37 17.39 -0.52 6.14
N SER A 38 18.71 -0.63 6.18
CA SER A 38 19.51 -1.01 7.34
C SER A 38 19.25 -0.17 8.60
N SER A 39 18.80 1.08 8.43
CA SER A 39 18.43 1.98 9.52
C SER A 39 17.13 1.59 10.23
N GLU A 40 16.27 0.82 9.58
CA GLU A 40 14.97 0.43 10.11
C GLU A 40 15.06 -0.78 11.03
N SER A 41 14.11 -0.86 11.97
CA SER A 41 14.02 -1.97 12.91
C SER A 41 13.33 -3.18 12.29
N GLU A 42 14.02 -4.32 12.29
CA GLU A 42 13.45 -5.59 11.84
C GLU A 42 12.26 -6.02 12.70
N LEU A 43 12.34 -5.82 14.03
CA LEU A 43 11.26 -6.15 14.96
C LEU A 43 10.05 -5.22 14.76
N GLY A 44 10.28 -3.92 14.56
CA GLY A 44 9.20 -2.97 14.27
C GLY A 44 8.50 -3.29 12.95
N THR A 45 9.27 -3.71 11.94
CA THR A 45 8.73 -4.16 10.65
C THR A 45 7.94 -5.46 10.77
N LEU A 46 8.41 -6.41 11.61
CA LEU A 46 7.67 -7.64 11.91
C LEU A 46 6.33 -7.38 12.62
N ASP A 47 6.28 -6.40 13.51
CA ASP A 47 5.05 -5.98 14.17
C ASP A 47 4.11 -5.28 13.18
N LEU A 48 4.66 -4.46 12.27
CA LEU A 48 3.88 -3.82 11.21
C LEU A 48 3.25 -4.83 10.24
N ILE A 49 4.00 -5.88 9.87
CA ILE A 49 3.46 -7.02 9.10
C ILE A 49 2.30 -7.69 9.87
N GLN A 50 2.41 -7.84 11.19
CA GLN A 50 1.34 -8.42 12.00
C GLN A 50 0.08 -7.55 11.96
N VAL A 51 0.21 -6.24 12.20
CA VAL A 51 -0.92 -5.30 12.14
C VAL A 51 -1.56 -5.31 10.76
N PHE A 52 -0.78 -5.43 9.69
CA PHE A 52 -1.31 -5.47 8.32
C PHE A 52 -2.15 -6.72 8.10
N VAL A 53 -1.64 -7.89 8.48
CA VAL A 53 -2.38 -9.14 8.33
C VAL A 53 -3.63 -9.19 9.21
N GLU A 54 -3.56 -8.67 10.45
CA GLU A 54 -4.74 -8.57 11.32
C GLU A 54 -5.81 -7.60 10.77
N SER A 55 -5.38 -6.50 10.15
CA SER A 55 -6.29 -5.56 9.49
C SER A 55 -6.96 -6.21 8.27
N LEU A 56 -6.20 -6.97 7.46
CA LEU A 56 -6.76 -7.73 6.35
C LEU A 56 -7.78 -8.76 6.83
N ASP A 57 -7.47 -9.52 7.88
CA ASP A 57 -8.35 -10.56 8.42
C ASP A 57 -9.69 -10.01 8.91
N GLN A 58 -9.68 -8.84 9.55
CA GLN A 58 -10.90 -8.17 10.00
C GLN A 58 -11.71 -7.58 8.83
N ILE A 59 -11.05 -6.92 7.87
CA ILE A 59 -11.73 -6.23 6.77
C ILE A 59 -12.33 -7.21 5.74
N PHE A 60 -11.70 -8.38 5.55
CA PHE A 60 -12.19 -9.44 4.68
C PHE A 60 -13.01 -10.52 5.42
N GLU A 61 -13.23 -10.37 6.73
CA GLU A 61 -14.00 -11.31 7.57
C GLU A 61 -13.51 -12.77 7.47
N ASN A 62 -12.29 -13.04 7.93
CA ASN A 62 -11.51 -14.29 7.76
C ASN A 62 -10.86 -14.37 6.37
N VAL A 63 -9.82 -13.55 6.20
CA VAL A 63 -9.14 -13.39 4.90
C VAL A 63 -8.56 -14.70 4.38
N CYS A 64 -8.69 -14.93 3.08
CA CYS A 64 -7.98 -16.00 2.38
C CYS A 64 -7.12 -15.45 1.22
N GLU A 65 -6.20 -16.27 0.74
CA GLU A 65 -5.32 -15.93 -0.39
C GLU A 65 -6.06 -15.49 -1.66
N LEU A 66 -7.26 -16.03 -1.91
CA LEU A 66 -8.07 -15.65 -3.07
C LEU A 66 -8.60 -14.22 -2.93
N ASP A 67 -8.94 -13.77 -1.72
CA ASP A 67 -9.41 -12.40 -1.50
C ASP A 67 -8.34 -11.38 -1.90
N LEU A 68 -7.08 -11.67 -1.56
CA LEU A 68 -5.94 -10.82 -1.93
C LEU A 68 -5.68 -10.79 -3.45
N ILE A 69 -5.96 -11.91 -4.13
CA ILE A 69 -5.81 -12.02 -5.59
C ILE A 69 -6.95 -11.30 -6.33
N PHE A 70 -8.19 -11.41 -5.84
CA PHE A 70 -9.36 -10.85 -6.50
C PHE A 70 -9.63 -9.39 -6.14
N HIS A 71 -9.12 -8.90 -5.00
CA HIS A 71 -9.30 -7.53 -4.53
C HIS A 71 -7.99 -6.79 -4.25
N PRO A 72 -7.02 -6.77 -5.20
CA PRO A 72 -5.70 -6.16 -4.97
C PRO A 72 -5.80 -4.65 -4.68
N ASP A 73 -6.74 -3.95 -5.30
CA ASP A 73 -6.95 -2.51 -5.08
C ASP A 73 -7.34 -2.23 -3.62
N ARG A 74 -8.19 -3.08 -3.04
CA ARG A 74 -8.61 -2.95 -1.63
C ARG A 74 -7.45 -3.25 -0.68
N VAL A 75 -6.64 -4.27 -0.99
CA VAL A 75 -5.44 -4.61 -0.21
C VAL A 75 -4.44 -3.46 -0.22
N MET A 76 -4.16 -2.88 -1.40
CA MET A 76 -3.27 -1.72 -1.52
C MET A 76 -3.83 -0.51 -0.75
N TYR A 77 -5.13 -0.28 -0.82
CA TYR A 77 -5.76 0.81 -0.09
C TYR A 77 -5.67 0.64 1.45
N ILE A 78 -5.81 -0.59 1.95
CA ILE A 78 -5.56 -0.90 3.37
C ILE A 78 -4.08 -0.63 3.72
N LEU A 79 -3.14 -1.03 2.84
CA LEU A 79 -1.71 -0.78 3.05
C LEU A 79 -1.39 0.72 3.05
N ASP A 80 -2.00 1.51 2.16
CA ASP A 80 -1.80 2.97 2.07
C ASP A 80 -2.29 3.71 3.32
N ASN A 81 -3.31 3.18 4.01
CA ASN A 81 -3.75 3.69 5.32
C ASN A 81 -2.71 3.46 6.41
N MET A 82 -1.88 2.42 6.28
CA MET A 82 -0.86 2.07 7.26
C MET A 82 0.49 2.71 6.95
N ILE A 83 0.89 2.74 5.68
CA ILE A 83 2.23 3.14 5.23
C ILE A 83 2.10 3.92 3.93
N ASN A 84 2.65 5.12 3.91
CA ASN A 84 2.72 5.90 2.69
C ASN A 84 4.03 6.68 2.60
N GLY A 85 4.68 6.66 1.43
CA GLY A 85 5.97 7.33 1.23
C GLY A 85 7.09 6.84 2.15
N GLY A 86 7.00 5.59 2.64
CA GLY A 86 7.96 5.03 3.60
C GLY A 86 7.74 5.45 5.06
N LEU A 87 6.67 6.20 5.34
CA LEU A 87 6.28 6.56 6.70
C LEU A 87 5.12 5.70 7.16
N VAL A 88 5.19 5.25 8.42
CA VAL A 88 4.06 4.59 9.09
C VAL A 88 3.06 5.68 9.51
N LEU A 89 1.83 5.57 9.02
CA LEU A 89 0.74 6.51 9.28
C LEU A 89 -0.15 6.04 10.42
N GLU A 90 -0.54 4.77 10.42
CA GLU A 90 -1.46 4.21 11.40
C GLU A 90 -1.07 2.77 11.76
N THR A 91 -1.23 2.44 13.04
CA THR A 91 -0.99 1.10 13.59
C THR A 91 -2.15 0.58 14.45
N ASP A 92 -3.12 1.44 14.81
CA ASP A 92 -4.34 0.99 15.46
C ASP A 92 -5.30 0.41 14.42
N ILE A 93 -5.51 -0.90 14.49
CA ILE A 93 -6.39 -1.66 13.59
C ILE A 93 -7.81 -1.07 13.56
N LYS A 94 -8.31 -0.55 14.68
CA LYS A 94 -9.66 0.05 14.72
C LYS A 94 -9.75 1.32 13.90
N GLN A 95 -8.69 2.13 13.92
CA GLN A 95 -8.62 3.35 13.11
C GLN A 95 -8.47 3.00 11.63
N ILE A 96 -7.62 2.01 11.30
CA ILE A 96 -7.45 1.50 9.93
C ILE A 96 -8.79 1.06 9.36
N ILE A 97 -9.54 0.21 10.08
CA ILE A 97 -10.86 -0.26 9.65
C ILE A 97 -11.83 0.90 9.47
N SER A 98 -11.92 1.80 10.46
CA SER A 98 -12.82 2.96 10.40
C SER A 98 -12.53 3.85 9.19
N ASN A 99 -11.25 4.09 8.86
CA ASN A 99 -10.86 4.90 7.71
C ASN A 99 -11.26 4.21 6.40
N VAL A 100 -10.99 2.91 6.30
CA VAL A 100 -11.33 2.12 5.11
C VAL A 100 -12.84 2.10 4.86
N GLU A 101 -13.65 1.87 5.89
CA GLU A 101 -15.12 1.87 5.79
C GLU A 101 -15.71 3.26 5.48
N SER A 102 -15.09 4.33 5.99
CA SER A 102 -15.54 5.69 5.74
C SER A 102 -15.42 6.08 4.27
N GLU A 103 -14.34 5.66 3.59
CA GLU A 103 -14.15 5.91 2.17
C GLU A 103 -15.05 5.04 1.29
N ASP A 104 -15.31 3.78 1.69
CA ASP A 104 -16.29 2.92 1.02
C ASP A 104 -17.69 3.58 1.01
N THR A 105 -18.04 4.31 2.08
CA THR A 105 -19.32 5.02 2.16
C THR A 105 -19.37 6.24 1.23
N LEU A 106 -18.28 6.99 1.11
CA LEU A 106 -18.18 8.17 0.25
C LEU A 106 -18.16 7.80 -1.25
N ALA A 107 -17.56 6.66 -1.59
CA ALA A 107 -17.59 6.13 -2.96
C ALA A 107 -18.99 5.68 -3.40
N ASN A 108 -19.87 5.37 -2.44
CA ASN A 108 -21.24 4.90 -2.67
C ASN A 108 -22.31 6.01 -2.61
N GLU A 109 -21.93 7.29 -2.60
CA GLU A 109 -22.91 8.37 -2.80
C GLU A 109 -23.66 8.16 -4.14
N PRO A 110 -25.01 8.24 -4.15
CA PRO A 110 -25.77 8.08 -5.38
C PRO A 110 -25.38 9.22 -6.35
N LYS A 111 -24.70 8.86 -7.45
CA LYS A 111 -24.48 9.78 -8.57
C LYS A 111 -25.84 10.35 -8.99
N ILE A 112 -26.12 11.61 -8.63
CA ILE A 112 -27.38 12.26 -8.94
C ILE A 112 -27.54 12.24 -10.47
N LYS A 113 -28.53 11.49 -10.96
CA LYS A 113 -28.97 11.53 -12.35
C LYS A 113 -29.58 12.91 -12.64
N GLY A 114 -28.76 13.79 -13.25
CA GLY A 114 -29.09 14.92 -14.14
C GLY A 114 -30.24 15.89 -13.83
N GLN A 115 -29.97 17.19 -13.88
CA GLN A 115 -30.98 18.17 -14.30
C GLN A 115 -30.37 19.26 -15.19
N GLY A 116 -30.97 19.42 -16.38
CA GLY A 116 -30.41 20.14 -17.53
C GLY A 116 -30.19 21.64 -17.30
N ARG A 117 -29.03 22.11 -17.76
CA ARG A 117 -28.71 23.54 -17.92
C ARG A 117 -29.16 24.01 -19.31
N ASP A 118 -30.46 24.03 -19.57
CA ASP A 118 -31.02 24.74 -20.73
C ASP A 118 -32.45 25.19 -20.40
N LYS A 119 -32.56 26.16 -19.50
CA LYS A 119 -33.74 27.04 -19.45
C LYS A 119 -33.24 28.47 -19.52
N ILE A 120 -33.13 28.98 -20.74
CA ILE A 120 -33.00 30.42 -20.98
C ILE A 120 -34.28 31.07 -20.42
N PRO A 121 -34.19 32.04 -19.50
CA PRO A 121 -35.38 32.69 -18.96
C PRO A 121 -36.12 33.47 -20.06
N PRO A 122 -37.46 33.56 -20.01
CA PRO A 122 -38.22 34.26 -21.04
C PRO A 122 -37.92 35.77 -21.01
N ILE A 123 -37.59 36.32 -22.18
CA ILE A 123 -37.42 37.76 -22.40
C ILE A 123 -38.80 38.41 -22.26
N ARG A 124 -38.99 39.28 -21.27
CA ARG A 124 -40.19 40.11 -21.17
C ARG A 124 -40.22 41.06 -22.38
N LYS A 125 -41.32 41.04 -23.14
CA LYS A 125 -41.61 42.01 -24.21
C LYS A 125 -41.84 43.40 -23.63
#